data_AF-A0A7S2B9Z4-F1
#
_entry.id   AF-A0A7S2B9Z4-F1
#
_cell.length_a   1.000
_cell.length_b   1.000
_cell.length_c   1.000
_cell.angle_alpha   90.00
_cell.angle_beta   90.00
_cell.angle_gamma   90.00
#
_symmetry.space_group_name_H-M   'P 1'
#
loop_
_entity.id
_entity.type
_entity.pdbx_description
1 polymer ?
#
loop_
_entity_poly.entity_id
_entity_poly.type
_entity_poly.pdbx_seq_one_letter_code
_entity_poly.pdbx_strand_id
1 'polypeptide(L)'
;ATMAVAGQQAADKAARLRTRPEFVKEAARMVKHAAPCFCKSTEDGVRFCIYQFGTLEVRTIQEPGSAEEVGAVFSSCEPGRAPKSAEGSWSTVAKTDKVAKVVLYVERNSEVCSAKTVPRRYFAVLETDHGD
;
A
#
# COMPACT_ATOMS: atom_id res chain seq x y z
N ALA A 1 37.14 -2.71 -1.69
CA ALA A 1 36.20 -3.66 -1.07
C ALA A 1 35.18 -2.86 -0.27
N THR A 2 33.95 -2.72 -0.78
CA THR A 2 32.85 -2.07 -0.03
C THR A 2 31.53 -2.68 -0.51
N MET A 3 31.12 -3.77 0.13
CA MET A 3 29.77 -4.33 0.05
C MET A 3 29.05 -4.04 1.37
N ALA A 4 27.71 -3.98 1.29
CA ALA A 4 26.73 -3.93 2.39
C ALA A 4 26.25 -2.53 2.84
N VAL A 5 25.30 -1.96 2.09
CA VAL A 5 24.33 -0.97 2.62
C VAL A 5 22.87 -1.39 2.37
N ALA A 6 22.60 -2.44 1.57
CA ALA A 6 21.24 -2.88 1.25
C ALA A 6 20.54 -3.68 2.37
N GLY A 7 21.29 -4.18 3.37
CA GLY A 7 20.74 -5.02 4.45
C GLY A 7 20.05 -4.24 5.58
N GLN A 8 20.46 -2.99 5.83
CA GLN A 8 20.01 -2.23 7.00
C GLN A 8 18.58 -1.68 6.82
N GLN A 9 18.22 -1.28 5.60
CA GLN A 9 16.96 -0.58 5.32
C GLN A 9 15.72 -1.50 5.31
N ALA A 10 15.90 -2.80 5.03
CA ALA A 10 14.82 -3.79 5.11
C ALA A 10 14.50 -4.19 6.56
N ALA A 11 15.53 -4.26 7.43
CA ALA A 11 15.38 -4.59 8.84
C ALA A 11 14.63 -3.49 9.62
N ASP A 12 14.96 -2.22 9.38
CA ASP A 12 14.28 -1.07 10.01
C ASP A 12 12.82 -0.91 9.52
N LYS A 13 12.53 -1.28 8.27
CA LYS A 13 11.16 -1.27 7.74
C LYS A 13 10.30 -2.33 8.44
N ALA A 14 10.83 -3.54 8.64
CA ALA A 14 10.15 -4.62 9.34
C ALA A 14 9.84 -4.28 10.80
N ALA A 15 10.71 -3.52 11.47
CA ALA A 15 10.52 -3.07 12.86
C ALA A 15 9.35 -2.09 13.06
N ARG A 16 8.75 -1.57 11.99
CA ARG A 16 7.62 -0.61 12.02
C ARG A 16 6.33 -1.14 11.36
N LEU A 17 6.29 -2.41 10.96
CA LEU A 17 5.11 -2.99 10.32
C LEU A 17 4.06 -3.41 11.35
N ARG A 18 2.84 -2.86 11.20
CA ARG A 18 1.66 -3.28 11.98
C ARG A 18 0.80 -4.22 11.16
N THR A 19 0.42 -5.36 11.72
CA THR A 19 -0.54 -6.27 11.10
C THR A 19 -1.89 -5.60 10.92
N ARG A 20 -2.50 -5.77 9.74
CA ARG A 20 -3.83 -5.25 9.41
C ARG A 20 -4.74 -6.35 8.84
N PRO A 21 -5.15 -7.34 9.66
CA PRO A 21 -5.94 -8.48 9.20
C PRO A 21 -7.30 -8.06 8.59
N GLU A 22 -7.83 -6.90 8.95
CA GLU A 22 -9.08 -6.37 8.40
C GLU A 22 -9.02 -6.07 6.89
N PHE A 23 -7.81 -5.85 6.34
CA PHE A 23 -7.63 -5.56 4.91
C PHE A 23 -7.43 -6.80 4.03
N VAL A 24 -7.42 -8.01 4.59
CA VAL A 24 -7.11 -9.24 3.82
C VAL A 24 -8.05 -9.40 2.60
N LYS A 25 -9.36 -9.17 2.77
CA LYS A 25 -10.34 -9.31 1.68
C LYS A 25 -10.13 -8.29 0.56
N GLU A 26 -9.80 -7.06 0.92
CA GLU A 26 -9.56 -5.98 -0.04
C GLU A 26 -8.22 -6.20 -0.77
N ALA A 27 -7.18 -6.56 -0.02
CA ALA A 27 -5.87 -6.92 -0.56
C ALA A 27 -5.96 -8.05 -1.59
N ALA A 28 -6.79 -9.08 -1.35
CA ALA A 28 -7.01 -10.17 -2.30
C ALA A 28 -7.59 -9.72 -3.66
N ARG A 29 -8.31 -8.59 -3.69
CA ARG A 29 -8.79 -7.99 -4.95
C ARG A 29 -7.69 -7.19 -5.64
N MET A 30 -6.86 -6.49 -4.86
CA MET A 30 -5.80 -5.62 -5.38
C MET A 30 -4.66 -6.42 -6.02
N VAL A 31 -4.24 -7.53 -5.40
CA VAL A 31 -3.11 -8.36 -5.89
C VAL A 31 -3.35 -8.91 -7.29
N LYS A 32 -4.61 -9.14 -7.69
CA LYS A 32 -4.99 -9.64 -9.04
C LYS A 32 -4.62 -8.69 -10.18
N HIS A 33 -4.43 -7.41 -9.88
CA HIS A 33 -4.21 -6.36 -10.88
C HIS A 33 -2.86 -5.66 -10.71
N ALA A 34 -2.01 -6.14 -9.79
CA ALA A 34 -0.75 -5.51 -9.44
C ALA A 34 0.43 -6.42 -9.79
N ALA A 35 1.59 -5.81 -10.05
CA ALA A 35 2.85 -6.54 -10.12
C ALA A 35 3.50 -6.56 -8.74
N PRO A 36 4.02 -7.72 -8.28
CA PRO A 36 4.72 -7.79 -7.01
C PRO A 36 6.06 -7.05 -7.09
N CYS A 37 6.43 -6.35 -6.02
CA CYS A 37 7.75 -5.72 -5.91
C CYS A 37 8.85 -6.73 -5.54
N PHE A 38 8.46 -7.87 -4.98
CA PHE A 38 9.33 -9.00 -4.73
C PHE A 38 8.55 -10.26 -5.01
N CYS A 39 9.15 -11.20 -5.73
CA CYS A 39 8.59 -12.53 -5.82
C CYS A 39 9.70 -13.57 -6.00
N LYS A 40 9.60 -14.67 -5.24
CA LYS A 40 10.52 -15.80 -5.32
C LYS A 40 9.77 -17.11 -5.23
N SER A 41 10.35 -18.16 -5.79
CA SER A 41 9.84 -19.51 -5.68
C SER A 41 10.85 -20.40 -4.95
N THR A 42 10.34 -21.37 -4.21
CA THR A 42 11.10 -22.46 -3.60
C THR A 42 11.30 -23.61 -4.61
N GLU A 43 12.13 -24.60 -4.25
CA GLU A 43 12.48 -25.73 -5.11
C GLU A 43 11.26 -26.60 -5.48
N ASP A 44 10.29 -26.71 -4.58
CA ASP A 44 8.99 -27.36 -4.76
C ASP A 44 7.98 -26.51 -5.55
N GLY A 45 8.37 -25.31 -5.98
CA GLY A 45 7.55 -24.44 -6.83
C GLY A 45 6.58 -23.53 -6.07
N VAL A 46 6.57 -23.55 -4.73
CA VAL A 46 5.76 -22.60 -3.94
C VAL A 46 6.30 -21.19 -4.15
N ARG A 47 5.41 -20.25 -4.44
CA ARG A 47 5.75 -18.87 -4.75
C ARG A 47 5.35 -17.94 -3.61
N PHE A 48 6.29 -17.12 -3.18
CA PHE A 48 6.10 -16.07 -2.19
C PHE A 48 6.28 -14.72 -2.87
N CYS A 49 5.21 -13.93 -2.90
CA CYS A 49 5.26 -12.58 -3.43
C CYS A 49 4.96 -11.53 -2.35
N ILE A 50 5.50 -10.33 -2.56
CA ILE A 50 5.22 -9.14 -1.77
C ILE A 50 4.77 -8.03 -2.71
N TYR A 51 3.65 -7.41 -2.39
CA TYR A 51 3.07 -6.27 -3.08
C TYR A 51 3.12 -5.05 -2.17
N GLN A 52 3.44 -3.90 -2.76
CA GLN A 52 3.48 -2.62 -2.05
C GLN A 52 2.38 -1.70 -2.60
N PHE A 53 1.44 -1.33 -1.74
CA PHE A 53 0.34 -0.41 -2.06
C PHE A 53 0.44 0.82 -1.13
N GLY A 54 1.26 1.80 -1.53
CA GLY A 54 1.53 2.96 -0.67
C GLY A 54 2.17 2.52 0.65
N THR A 55 1.48 2.72 1.78
CA THR A 55 1.93 2.31 3.12
C THR A 55 1.54 0.87 3.47
N LEU A 56 0.77 0.18 2.63
CA LEU A 56 0.42 -1.23 2.82
C LEU A 56 1.42 -2.15 2.15
N GLU A 57 1.81 -3.20 2.87
CA GLU A 57 2.59 -4.33 2.36
C GLU A 57 1.72 -5.58 2.44
N VAL A 58 1.51 -6.25 1.32
CA VAL A 58 0.72 -7.47 1.22
C VAL A 58 1.66 -8.61 0.87
N ARG A 59 1.66 -9.66 1.67
CA ARG A 59 2.44 -10.88 1.43
C ARG A 59 1.49 -12.00 1.03
N THR A 60 1.84 -12.69 -0.05
CA THR A 60 1.05 -13.77 -0.61
C THR A 60 1.87 -15.04 -0.71
N ILE A 61 1.15 -16.16 -0.76
CA ILE A 61 1.68 -17.49 -1.07
C ILE A 61 0.86 -18.10 -2.20
N GLN A 62 1.52 -18.83 -3.09
CA GLN A 62 0.87 -19.59 -4.15
C GLN A 62 1.53 -20.96 -4.24
N GLU A 63 0.75 -22.01 -3.98
CA GLU A 63 1.19 -23.39 -4.19
C GLU A 63 1.21 -23.73 -5.69
N PRO A 64 2.01 -24.72 -6.11
CA PRO A 64 2.01 -25.19 -7.50
C PRO A 64 0.61 -25.58 -7.96
N GLY A 65 0.09 -24.88 -8.98
CA GLY A 65 -1.24 -25.15 -9.53
C GLY A 65 -2.41 -24.60 -8.70
N SER A 66 -2.15 -23.86 -7.62
CA SER A 66 -3.19 -23.20 -6.82
C SER A 66 -3.37 -21.73 -7.20
N ALA A 67 -4.48 -21.15 -6.71
CA ALA A 67 -4.63 -19.70 -6.70
C ALA A 67 -3.65 -19.07 -5.70
N GLU A 68 -3.27 -17.83 -5.97
CA GLU A 68 -2.50 -17.02 -5.04
C GLU A 68 -3.39 -16.55 -3.88
N GLU A 69 -2.90 -16.70 -2.66
CA GLU A 69 -3.60 -16.37 -1.42
C GLU A 69 -2.85 -15.32 -0.60
N VAL A 70 -3.59 -14.41 0.02
CA VAL A 70 -3.03 -13.39 0.92
C VAL A 70 -2.74 -14.03 2.27
N GLY A 71 -1.45 -14.15 2.61
CA GLY A 71 -1.00 -14.68 3.89
C GLY A 71 -0.92 -13.63 4.99
N ALA A 72 -0.56 -12.39 4.65
CA ALA A 72 -0.50 -11.30 5.62
C ALA A 72 -0.59 -9.92 4.98
N VAL A 73 -1.17 -8.96 5.72
CA VAL A 73 -1.21 -7.55 5.35
C VAL A 73 -0.62 -6.73 6.48
N PHE A 74 0.27 -5.81 6.14
CA PHE A 74 0.93 -4.91 7.06
C PHE A 74 0.76 -3.45 6.63
N SER A 75 0.84 -2.53 7.58
CA SER A 75 0.96 -1.09 7.32
C SER A 75 2.21 -0.52 7.97
N SER A 76 2.91 0.36 7.27
CA SER A 76 4.10 1.08 7.76
C SER A 76 3.81 2.46 8.36
N CYS A 77 2.54 2.80 8.65
CA CYS A 77 2.18 4.08 9.24
C CYS A 77 2.83 4.28 10.62
N GLU A 78 3.53 5.40 10.80
CA GLU A 78 4.11 5.79 12.08
C GLU A 78 3.01 6.00 13.15
N PRO A 79 3.26 5.57 14.41
CA PRO A 79 2.42 5.94 15.55
C PRO A 79 2.50 7.45 15.73
N GLY A 80 1.53 8.21 15.21
CA GLY A 80 1.51 9.66 15.36
C GLY A 80 0.70 10.36 14.28
N ARG A 81 0.57 9.74 13.11
CA ARG A 81 -0.36 10.17 12.06
C ARG A 81 -1.47 9.14 11.91
N ALA A 82 -2.19 8.87 13.00
CA ALA A 82 -3.59 8.54 12.81
C ALA A 82 -4.16 9.70 11.99
N PRO A 83 -4.78 9.49 10.80
CA PRO A 83 -5.77 10.46 10.39
C PRO A 83 -6.67 10.55 11.62
N LYS A 84 -6.80 11.74 12.22
CA LYS A 84 -7.90 11.98 13.15
C LYS A 84 -9.08 11.35 12.46
N SER A 85 -9.66 10.30 13.04
CA SER A 85 -10.91 9.77 12.57
C SER A 85 -11.78 11.01 12.50
N ALA A 86 -12.04 11.46 11.28
CA ALA A 86 -13.13 12.36 11.01
C ALA A 86 -14.34 11.46 11.26
N GLU A 87 -14.69 11.35 12.53
CA GLU A 87 -16.00 11.02 13.02
C GLU A 87 -16.90 12.16 12.53
N GLY A 88 -17.23 12.06 11.25
CA GLY A 88 -17.65 13.16 10.42
C GLY A 88 -17.91 12.62 9.03
N SER A 89 -19.01 11.87 8.91
CA SER A 89 -19.72 11.55 7.68
C SER A 89 -18.82 11.21 6.48
N TRP A 90 -18.48 9.93 6.34
CA TRP A 90 -18.26 9.41 4.99
C TRP A 90 -19.59 9.58 4.27
N SER A 91 -19.72 10.58 3.38
CA SER A 91 -20.91 10.65 2.53
C SER A 91 -20.93 9.36 1.72
N THR A 92 -22.03 8.62 1.81
CA THR A 92 -22.18 7.39 1.05
C THR A 92 -22.42 7.82 -0.38
N VAL A 93 -21.35 7.94 -1.17
CA VAL A 93 -21.44 8.20 -2.61
C VAL A 93 -22.29 7.08 -3.21
N ALA A 94 -23.43 7.43 -3.80
CA ALA A 94 -24.31 6.46 -4.41
C ALA A 94 -23.66 5.93 -5.70
N LYS A 95 -23.98 4.69 -6.09
CA LYS A 95 -23.41 4.06 -7.28
C LYS A 95 -23.70 4.81 -8.59
N THR A 96 -24.65 5.74 -8.57
CA THR A 96 -25.11 6.52 -9.71
C THR A 96 -24.45 7.89 -9.83
N ASP A 97 -23.69 8.32 -8.83
CA ASP A 97 -23.13 9.66 -8.78
C ASP A 97 -22.04 9.81 -9.83
N LYS A 98 -22.09 10.91 -10.60
CA LYS A 98 -21.12 11.16 -11.65
C LYS A 98 -20.06 12.09 -11.11
N VAL A 99 -18.81 11.75 -11.36
CA VAL A 99 -17.67 12.63 -11.03
C VAL A 99 -17.71 13.82 -11.97
N ALA A 100 -18.00 15.00 -11.44
CA ALA A 100 -18.01 16.25 -12.19
C ALA A 100 -16.59 16.84 -12.31
N LYS A 101 -15.75 16.65 -11.29
CA LYS A 101 -14.40 17.21 -11.25
C LYS A 101 -13.46 16.39 -10.39
N VAL A 102 -12.20 16.36 -10.80
CA VAL A 102 -11.12 15.71 -10.05
C VAL A 102 -10.01 16.72 -9.84
N VAL A 103 -9.62 16.96 -8.59
CA VAL A 103 -8.50 17.81 -8.22
C VAL A 103 -7.40 16.95 -7.61
N LEU A 104 -6.26 16.86 -8.28
CA LEU A 104 -5.09 16.16 -7.78
C LEU A 104 -4.18 17.15 -7.04
N TYR A 105 -3.97 16.88 -5.75
CA TYR A 105 -3.02 17.61 -4.92
C TYR A 105 -1.71 16.85 -4.83
N VAL A 106 -0.61 17.59 -4.96
CA VAL A 106 0.76 17.06 -4.92
C VAL A 106 1.52 17.74 -3.79
N GLU A 107 1.72 17.02 -2.69
CA GLU A 107 2.53 17.48 -1.57
C GLU A 107 3.97 17.01 -1.73
N ARG A 108 4.92 17.90 -1.42
CA ARG A 108 6.33 17.54 -1.28
C ARG A 108 6.54 16.96 0.12
N ASN A 109 7.11 15.75 0.21
CA ASN A 109 7.51 15.20 1.50
C ASN A 109 8.93 15.70 1.84
N SER A 110 9.03 16.65 2.77
CA SER A 110 10.30 17.29 3.14
C SER A 110 11.15 16.47 4.12
N GLU A 111 10.68 15.33 4.62
CA GLU A 111 11.32 14.60 5.72
C GLU A 111 12.52 13.71 5.29
N VAL A 112 12.90 13.70 4.00
CA VAL A 112 14.02 12.88 3.51
C VAL A 112 15.01 13.74 2.72
N CYS A 113 15.91 14.41 3.45
CA CYS A 113 17.12 14.99 2.88
C CYS A 113 18.17 13.88 2.67
N SER A 114 18.08 13.12 1.58
CA SER A 114 19.22 12.47 0.88
C SER A 114 18.74 11.41 -0.14
N ALA A 115 18.10 11.83 -1.24
CA ALA A 115 18.06 11.07 -2.48
C ALA A 115 17.67 11.98 -3.65
N LYS A 116 18.14 11.68 -4.87
CA LYS A 116 17.94 12.47 -6.10
C LYS A 116 16.46 12.64 -6.52
N THR A 117 15.51 12.02 -5.83
CA THR A 117 14.07 12.16 -6.03
C THR A 117 13.37 12.36 -4.69
N VAL A 118 12.78 13.54 -4.49
CA VAL A 118 11.98 13.83 -3.29
C VAL A 118 10.66 13.04 -3.40
N PRO A 119 10.31 12.19 -2.41
CA PRO A 119 9.03 11.49 -2.43
C PRO A 119 7.87 12.50 -2.43
N ARG A 120 6.88 12.27 -3.29
CA ARG A 120 5.67 13.10 -3.37
C ARG A 120 4.50 12.32 -2.78
N ARG A 121 3.66 13.02 -2.01
CA ARG A 121 2.36 12.49 -1.58
C ARG A 121 1.29 13.02 -2.52
N TYR A 122 0.43 12.13 -2.98
CA TYR A 122 -0.64 12.44 -3.92
C TYR A 122 -1.97 12.14 -3.25
N PHE A 123 -2.93 13.04 -3.36
CA PHE A 123 -4.32 12.77 -3.02
C PHE A 123 -5.24 13.43 -4.04
N ALA A 124 -6.33 12.74 -4.39
CA ALA A 124 -7.34 13.26 -5.29
C ALA A 124 -8.59 13.61 -4.49
N VAL A 125 -9.14 14.79 -4.75
CA VAL A 125 -10.47 15.19 -4.31
C VAL A 125 -11.38 15.07 -5.52
N LEU A 126 -12.42 14.25 -5.39
CA LEU A 126 -13.44 14.07 -6.41
C LEU A 126 -14.65 14.86 -5.96
N GLU A 127 -15.19 15.68 -6.85
CA GLU A 127 -16.43 16.41 -6.67
C GLU A 127 -17.46 15.78 -7.62
N THR A 128 -18.60 15.40 -7.08
CA THR A 128 -19.74 14.83 -7.80
C THR A 128 -20.58 15.92 -8.46
N ASP A 129 -21.48 15.53 -9.38
CA ASP A 129 -22.47 16.43 -9.97
C ASP A 129 -23.51 16.95 -8.96
N HIS A 130 -23.54 16.38 -7.77
CA HIS A 130 -24.34 16.83 -6.63
C HIS A 130 -23.60 17.80 -5.69
N GLY A 131 -22.30 18.02 -5.93
CA GLY A 131 -21.47 18.93 -5.12
C GLY A 131 -20.86 18.30 -3.86
N ASP A 132 -20.94 16.96 -3.73
CA ASP A 132 -20.27 16.15 -2.70
C ASP A 132 -18.85 15.74 -3.11
#